data_AF-A0A3D5HZR0-F1
#
_entry.id   AF-A0A3D5HZR0-F1
#
_cell.length_a   1.000
_cell.length_b   1.000
_cell.length_c   1.000
_cell.angle_alpha   90.00
_cell.angle_beta   90.00
_cell.angle_gamma   90.00
#
_symmetry.space_group_name_H-M   'P 1'
#
loop_
_entity.id
_entity.type
_entity.pdbx_description
1 polymer ?
#
loop_
_entity_poly.entity_id
_entity_poly.type
_entity_poly.pdbx_seq_one_letter_code
_entity_poly.pdbx_strand_id
1 'polypeptide(L)'
;MYTCSKSFEGFPCCHRQPNHEGHCRFVHGYSRSFTCWFGASELDENGFVVDFSSLKELRKQLNDQFDHTFLANSDDPLLSEWERLHELGALDL
;
A
#
# COMPACT_ATOMS: atom_id res chain seq x y z
N MET A 1 28.11 -2.08 -9.50
CA MET A 1 26.76 -1.72 -9.00
C MET A 1 25.98 -3.01 -8.86
N TYR A 2 25.56 -3.32 -7.64
CA TYR A 2 24.78 -4.50 -7.30
C TYR A 2 23.32 -4.10 -7.09
N THR A 3 22.39 -4.96 -7.49
CA THR A 3 20.95 -4.70 -7.38
C THR A 3 20.20 -5.94 -6.97
N CYS A 4 19.14 -5.77 -6.21
CA CYS A 4 18.13 -6.80 -5.96
C CYS A 4 16.75 -6.16 -5.84
N SER A 5 15.70 -6.96 -5.92
CA SER A 5 14.34 -6.51 -5.66
C SER A 5 13.60 -7.49 -4.75
N LYS A 6 12.59 -6.97 -4.05
CA LYS A 6 11.65 -7.75 -3.25
C LYS A 6 10.23 -7.32 -3.56
N SER A 7 9.38 -8.30 -3.83
CA SER A 7 7.94 -8.08 -3.99
C SER A 7 7.22 -8.38 -2.68
N PHE A 8 6.29 -7.50 -2.33
CA PHE A 8 5.32 -7.68 -1.26
C PHE A 8 3.94 -7.81 -1.91
N GLU A 9 3.18 -8.81 -1.50
CA GLU A 9 1.87 -9.14 -2.07
C GLU A 9 0.87 -9.44 -0.94
N GLY A 10 -0.41 -9.47 -1.29
CA GLY A 10 -1.48 -9.81 -0.35
C GLY A 10 -1.98 -8.60 0.43
N PHE A 11 -2.19 -7.47 -0.25
CA PHE A 11 -2.72 -6.25 0.34
C PHE A 11 -4.08 -5.88 -0.31
N PRO A 12 -5.16 -6.62 0.00
CA PRO A 12 -6.50 -6.30 -0.48
C PRO A 12 -7.05 -5.02 0.17
N CYS A 13 -7.37 -4.03 -0.65
CA CYS A 13 -8.00 -2.78 -0.19
C CYS A 13 -9.13 -2.34 -1.12
N CYS A 14 -10.09 -1.61 -0.57
CA CYS A 14 -11.10 -0.88 -1.34
C CYS A 14 -10.63 0.53 -1.67
N HIS A 15 -11.06 1.10 -2.78
CA HIS A 15 -10.81 2.50 -3.15
C HIS A 15 -11.81 2.95 -4.22
N ARG A 16 -11.72 4.22 -4.62
CA ARG A 16 -12.37 4.75 -5.82
C ARG A 16 -11.52 5.86 -6.45
N GLN A 17 -11.83 6.20 -7.69
CA GLN A 17 -11.27 7.34 -8.42
C GLN A 17 -12.41 8.32 -8.76
N PRO A 18 -12.72 9.30 -7.88
CA PRO A 18 -13.96 10.09 -7.98
C PRO A 18 -14.10 10.88 -9.28
N ASN A 19 -12.97 11.28 -9.89
CA ASN A 19 -12.91 12.07 -11.12
C ASN A 19 -12.94 11.22 -12.40
N HIS A 20 -12.99 9.89 -12.28
CA HIS A 20 -13.01 8.99 -13.44
C HIS A 20 -14.43 8.90 -14.04
N GLU A 21 -14.57 8.89 -15.37
CA GLU A 21 -15.90 8.85 -16.01
C GLU A 21 -16.54 7.45 -15.97
N GLY A 22 -15.72 6.40 -15.98
CA GLY A 22 -16.16 4.99 -15.92
C GLY A 22 -16.36 4.44 -14.52
N HIS A 23 -16.49 3.10 -14.42
CA HIS A 23 -16.84 2.38 -13.17
C HIS A 23 -15.89 2.62 -11.99
N CYS A 24 -14.63 3.00 -12.23
CA CYS A 24 -13.67 3.29 -11.17
C CYS A 24 -14.10 4.44 -10.23
N ARG A 25 -15.10 5.25 -10.60
CA ARG A 25 -15.68 6.30 -9.72
C ARG A 25 -16.46 5.77 -8.52
N PHE A 26 -16.90 4.52 -8.58
CA PHE A 26 -17.57 3.83 -7.50
C PHE A 26 -16.56 3.08 -6.63
N VAL A 27 -16.91 2.83 -5.37
CA VAL A 27 -16.08 2.01 -4.48
C VAL A 27 -15.95 0.60 -5.03
N HIS A 28 -14.72 0.10 -5.11
CA HIS A 28 -14.38 -1.24 -5.56
C HIS A 28 -13.03 -1.68 -4.96
N GLY A 29 -12.71 -2.98 -5.04
CA GLY A 29 -11.54 -3.55 -4.39
C GLY A 29 -10.57 -4.24 -5.34
N TYR A 30 -9.28 -4.19 -5.00
CA TYR A 30 -8.21 -4.98 -5.62
C TYR A 30 -7.20 -5.41 -4.56
N SER A 31 -6.46 -6.48 -4.84
CA SER A 31 -5.21 -6.77 -4.13
C SER A 31 -4.06 -5.97 -4.73
N ARG A 32 -3.34 -5.21 -3.89
CA ARG A 32 -2.13 -4.48 -4.27
C ARG A 32 -0.89 -5.36 -4.10
N SER A 33 0.13 -5.04 -4.88
CA SER A 33 1.48 -5.54 -4.70
C SER A 33 2.48 -4.39 -4.86
N PHE A 34 3.59 -4.49 -4.13
CA PHE A 34 4.64 -3.49 -4.13
C PHE A 34 5.96 -4.20 -4.42
N THR A 35 6.64 -3.77 -5.48
CA THR A 35 8.00 -4.21 -5.76
C THR A 35 8.94 -3.09 -5.35
N CYS A 36 9.90 -3.40 -4.49
CA CYS A 36 10.96 -2.46 -4.09
C CYS A 36 12.26 -2.90 -4.76
N TRP A 37 12.93 -1.95 -5.42
CA TRP A 37 14.24 -2.16 -6.04
C TRP A 37 15.32 -1.48 -5.20
N PHE A 38 16.37 -2.21 -4.89
CA PHE A 38 17.49 -1.78 -4.09
C PHE A 38 18.76 -1.79 -4.94
N GLY A 39 19.64 -0.83 -4.68
CA GLY A 39 20.93 -0.73 -5.36
C GLY A 39 22.02 -0.32 -4.39
N ALA A 40 23.21 -0.91 -4.54
CA ALA A 40 24.38 -0.57 -3.75
C ALA A 40 25.65 -0.57 -4.62
N SER A 41 26.58 0.32 -4.30
CA SER A 41 27.90 0.36 -4.95
C SER A 41 28.79 -0.80 -4.50
N GLU A 42 28.64 -1.20 -3.22
CA GLU A 42 29.36 -2.28 -2.56
C GLU A 42 28.35 -3.13 -1.77
N LEU A 43 28.71 -4.39 -1.51
CA LEU A 43 27.94 -5.27 -0.65
C LEU A 43 28.34 -5.06 0.81
N ASP A 44 27.42 -5.31 1.75
CA ASP A 44 27.76 -5.32 3.17
C ASP A 44 28.72 -6.48 3.54
N GLU A 45 29.12 -6.56 4.81
CA GLU A 45 30.03 -7.61 5.31
C GLU A 45 29.48 -9.05 5.13
N ASN A 46 28.17 -9.19 4.91
CA ASN A 46 27.48 -10.45 4.68
C ASN A 46 27.21 -10.71 3.19
N GLY A 47 27.62 -9.80 2.30
CA GLY A 47 27.42 -9.92 0.86
C GLY A 47 26.04 -9.46 0.36
N PHE A 48 25.30 -8.68 1.14
CA PHE A 48 23.97 -8.21 0.75
C PHE A 48 23.98 -6.79 0.17
N VAL A 49 23.08 -6.55 -0.78
CA VAL A 49 22.62 -5.19 -1.14
C VAL A 49 21.69 -4.67 -0.05
N VAL A 50 20.80 -5.53 0.45
CA VAL A 50 19.96 -5.32 1.63
C VAL A 50 19.63 -6.68 2.23
N ASP A 51 19.67 -6.80 3.56
CA ASP A 51 19.13 -7.98 4.23
C ASP A 51 17.59 -7.92 4.19
N PHE A 52 16.97 -8.84 3.44
CA PHE A 52 15.51 -8.93 3.35
C PHE A 52 14.81 -9.24 4.68
N SER A 53 15.53 -9.77 5.67
CA SER A 53 15.01 -9.99 7.02
C SER A 53 14.76 -8.68 7.77
N SER A 54 15.48 -7.60 7.41
CA SER A 54 15.32 -6.26 7.98
C SER A 54 14.08 -5.53 7.48
N LEU A 55 13.47 -5.98 6.37
CA LEU A 55 12.29 -5.37 5.76
C LEU A 55 10.96 -5.74 6.44
N LYS A 56 10.99 -6.28 7.66
CA LYS A 56 9.78 -6.65 8.43
C LYS A 56 8.94 -5.43 8.78
N GLU A 57 9.57 -4.34 9.20
CA GLU A 57 8.86 -3.10 9.54
C GLU A 57 8.21 -2.47 8.31
N LEU A 58 8.87 -2.52 7.15
CA LEU A 58 8.26 -2.10 5.89
C LEU A 58 7.03 -2.96 5.57
N ARG A 59 7.11 -4.29 5.68
CA ARG A 59 5.95 -5.16 5.48
C ARG A 59 4.83 -4.85 6.47
N LYS A 60 5.16 -4.57 7.73
CA LYS A 60 4.18 -4.19 8.74
C LYS A 60 3.46 -2.91 8.36
N GLN A 61 4.19 -1.87 7.95
CA GLN A 61 3.60 -0.61 7.48
C GLN A 61 2.70 -0.82 6.26
N LEU A 62 3.11 -1.66 5.31
CA LEU A 62 2.26 -1.99 4.15
C LEU A 62 0.98 -2.73 4.57
N ASN A 63 1.05 -3.66 5.53
CA ASN A 63 -0.16 -4.31 6.04
C ASN A 63 -1.07 -3.30 6.73
N ASP A 64 -0.53 -2.50 7.64
CA ASP A 64 -1.29 -1.51 8.42
C ASP A 64 -2.00 -0.48 7.51
N GLN A 65 -1.46 -0.19 6.32
CA GLN A 65 -2.05 0.75 5.36
C GLN A 65 -2.97 0.12 4.33
N PHE A 66 -2.69 -1.11 3.87
CA PHE A 66 -3.30 -1.65 2.65
C PHE A 66 -4.02 -2.99 2.83
N ASP A 67 -3.85 -3.71 3.94
CA ASP A 67 -4.56 -4.97 4.16
C ASP A 67 -5.91 -4.71 4.85
N HIS A 68 -7.00 -5.07 4.17
CA HIS A 68 -8.38 -4.88 4.63
C HIS A 68 -8.79 -3.42 4.90
N THR A 69 -8.14 -2.46 4.26
CA THR A 69 -8.43 -1.02 4.41
C THR A 69 -9.24 -0.44 3.25
N PHE A 70 -9.72 0.79 3.43
CA PHE A 70 -10.41 1.64 2.45
C PHE A 70 -9.55 2.87 2.17
N LEU A 71 -8.99 2.97 0.97
CA LEU A 71 -8.17 4.10 0.57
C LEU A 71 -9.05 5.22 0.00
N ALA A 72 -9.02 6.38 0.64
CA ALA A 72 -9.59 7.62 0.11
C ALA A 72 -8.49 8.57 -0.35
N ASN A 73 -8.72 9.27 -1.46
CA ASN A 73 -7.88 10.42 -1.79
C ASN A 73 -8.17 11.55 -0.79
N SER A 74 -7.15 12.30 -0.41
CA SER A 74 -7.30 13.45 0.50
C SER A 74 -8.14 14.59 -0.07
N ASP A 75 -8.38 14.60 -1.38
CA ASP A 75 -9.24 15.54 -2.10
C ASP A 75 -10.57 14.90 -2.56
N ASP A 76 -10.90 13.69 -2.09
CA ASP A 76 -12.16 13.06 -2.42
C ASP A 76 -13.34 13.91 -1.88
N PRO A 77 -14.34 14.27 -2.71
CA PRO A 77 -15.46 15.11 -2.28
C PRO A 77 -16.35 14.47 -1.20
N LEU A 78 -16.21 13.16 -0.96
CA LEU A 78 -16.90 12.42 0.09
C LEU A 78 -16.00 12.10 1.28
N LEU A 79 -14.81 12.70 1.41
CA LEU A 79 -13.86 12.41 2.48
C LEU A 79 -14.50 12.46 3.89
N SER A 80 -15.28 13.51 4.17
CA SER A 80 -15.97 13.63 5.46
C SER A 80 -17.00 12.51 5.72
N GLU A 81 -17.60 11.95 4.67
CA GLU A 81 -18.49 10.80 4.81
C GLU A 81 -17.70 9.51 5.03
N TRP A 82 -16.51 9.37 4.43
CA TRP A 82 -15.62 8.23 4.68
C TRP A 82 -15.11 8.24 6.12
N GLU A 83 -14.68 9.40 6.62
CA GLU A 83 -14.30 9.60 8.03
C GLU A 83 -15.46 9.25 8.96
N ARG A 84 -16.68 9.74 8.65
CA ARG A 84 -17.88 9.41 9.43
C ARG A 84 -18.18 7.91 9.43
N LEU A 85 -18.05 7.23 8.30
CA LEU A 85 -18.27 5.77 8.20
C LEU A 85 -17.18 4.98 8.94
N HIS A 86 -15.94 5.48 8.95
CA HIS A 86 -14.87 4.93 9.76
C HIS A 86 -15.18 5.04 11.26
N GLU A 87 -15.58 6.21 11.74
CA GLU A 87 -15.97 6.44 13.14
C GLU A 87 -17.14 5.56 13.58
N LEU A 88 -18.06 5.23 12.66
CA LEU A 88 -19.16 4.30 12.90
C LEU A 88 -18.76 2.82 12.82
N GLY A 89 -17.50 2.51 12.51
CA GLY A 89 -16.97 1.16 12.37
C GLY A 89 -17.42 0.43 11.12
N ALA A 90 -17.86 1.15 10.08
CA ALA A 90 -18.35 0.56 8.83
C ALA A 90 -17.22 0.26 7.83
N LEU A 91 -16.09 0.96 7.92
CA LEU A 91 -14.88 0.77 7.11
C LEU A 91 -13.63 1.11 7.92
N ASP A 92 -12.47 0.65 7.47
CA ASP A 92 -11.16 0.98 8.04
C ASP A 92 -10.45 1.94 7.06
N LEU A 93 -10.38 3.24 7.39
CA LEU A 93 -9.96 4.33 6.48
C LEU A 93 -8.45 4.57 6.50
#